data_AF-A0AAP0X3L8-F1
#
_entry.id   AF-A0AAP0X3L8-F1
#
_cell.length_a   1.000
_cell.length_b   1.000
_cell.length_c   1.000
_cell.angle_alpha   90.00
_cell.angle_beta   90.00
_cell.angle_gamma   90.00
#
_symmetry.space_group_name_H-M   'P 1'
#
loop_
_entity.id
_entity.type
_entity.pdbx_description
1 polymer ?
#
loop_
_entity_poly.entity_id
_entity_poly.type
_entity_poly.pdbx_seq_one_letter_code
_entity_poly.pdbx_strand_id
1 'polypeptide(L)'
;MENGSKKWGFGGYKALNTASTITIRAVLNLLMQNLDEADERPIIPLGHGDPSVFPCFRTAHIAEDAVVDALQSANFNCYAPTIGILPARRYFRAKPTPSLH
;
A
#
# COMPACT_ATOMS: atom_id res chain seq x y z
N MET A 1 34.86 38.29 15.72
CA MET A 1 33.44 38.24 15.30
C MET A 1 33.11 36.78 15.00
N GLU A 2 32.60 36.04 15.97
CA GLU A 2 32.15 34.65 15.75
C GLU A 2 30.79 34.66 15.08
N ASN A 3 30.74 34.18 13.85
CA ASN A 3 29.52 34.09 13.06
C ASN A 3 28.79 32.79 13.43
N GLY A 4 27.96 32.85 14.47
CA GLY A 4 27.16 31.72 14.93
C GLY A 4 26.09 31.36 13.90
N SER A 5 26.30 30.31 13.13
CA SER A 5 25.32 29.80 12.15
C SER A 5 24.06 29.31 12.88
N LYS A 6 22.91 29.94 12.60
CA LYS A 6 21.60 29.52 13.14
C LYS A 6 21.27 28.10 12.65
N LYS A 7 21.24 27.13 13.57
CA LYS A 7 20.80 25.75 13.29
C LYS A 7 19.28 25.73 13.14
N TRP A 8 18.77 25.21 12.02
CA TRP A 8 17.34 25.07 11.76
C TRP A 8 16.70 24.09 12.77
N GLY A 9 15.60 24.51 13.39
CA GLY A 9 14.92 23.80 14.48
C GLY A 9 14.01 22.65 14.04
N PHE A 10 14.14 22.14 12.81
CA PHE A 10 13.41 20.96 12.38
C PHE A 10 13.96 19.74 13.11
N GLY A 11 13.19 19.20 14.05
CA GLY A 11 13.51 17.97 14.76
C GLY A 11 12.31 17.03 14.70
N GLY A 12 12.54 15.79 14.26
CA GLY A 12 11.53 14.75 14.35
C GLY A 12 11.10 14.54 15.81
N TYR A 13 9.83 14.19 16.02
CA TYR A 13 9.30 13.91 17.36
C TYR A 13 10.09 12.77 18.00
N LYS A 14 10.81 13.06 19.09
CA LYS A 14 11.78 12.15 19.70
C LYS A 14 11.17 10.81 20.13
N ALA A 15 9.88 10.77 20.46
CA ALA A 15 9.23 9.51 20.86
C ALA A 15 9.00 8.55 19.68
N LEU A 16 9.05 9.02 18.42
CA LEU A 16 9.07 8.13 17.25
C LEU A 16 10.35 7.29 17.19
N ASN A 17 11.46 7.79 17.73
CA ASN A 17 12.73 7.05 17.75
C ASN A 17 12.64 5.83 18.70
N THR A 18 11.95 5.97 19.84
CA THR A 18 11.81 4.92 20.86
C THR A 18 10.82 3.82 20.46
N ALA A 19 9.84 4.12 19.61
CA ALA A 19 8.86 3.14 19.13
C ALA A 19 9.38 2.27 17.95
N SER A 20 10.60 2.51 17.45
CA SER A 20 11.09 1.95 16.17
C SER A 20 12.12 0.82 16.29
N THR A 21 12.46 0.37 17.51
CA THR A 21 13.69 -0.41 17.73
C THR A 21 13.71 -1.76 17.02
N ILE A 22 12.56 -2.36 16.71
CA ILE A 22 12.47 -3.58 15.89
C ILE A 22 11.24 -3.48 14.98
N THR A 23 11.47 -3.41 13.67
CA THR A 23 10.40 -3.45 12.66
C THR A 23 10.43 -4.76 11.91
N ILE A 24 9.28 -5.23 11.39
CA ILE A 24 9.20 -6.41 10.52
C ILE A 24 10.18 -6.28 9.34
N ARG A 25 10.27 -5.08 8.76
CA ARG A 25 11.20 -4.79 7.66
C ARG A 25 12.67 -4.89 8.08
N ALA A 26 13.03 -4.46 9.29
CA ALA A 26 14.40 -4.59 9.79
C ALA A 26 14.81 -6.06 9.99
N VAL A 27 13.91 -6.88 10.56
CA VAL A 27 14.13 -8.32 10.73
C VAL A 27 14.23 -9.02 9.37
N LEU A 28 13.34 -8.69 8.42
CA LEU A 28 13.38 -9.23 7.05
C LEU A 28 14.72 -8.90 6.36
N ASN A 29 15.17 -7.65 6.44
CA ASN A 29 16.44 -7.24 5.85
C ASN A 29 17.64 -7.98 6.47
N LEU A 30 17.64 -8.18 7.79
CA LEU A 30 18.67 -8.96 8.46
C LEU A 30 18.69 -10.41 7.95
N LEU A 31 17.54 -11.06 7.82
CA LEU A 31 17.45 -12.42 7.28
C LEU A 31 17.99 -12.49 5.85
N MET A 32 17.59 -11.54 4.98
CA MET A 32 18.07 -11.48 3.60
C MET A 32 19.58 -11.28 3.49
N GLN A 33 20.19 -10.50 4.40
CA GLN A 33 21.64 -10.28 4.44
C GLN A 33 22.44 -11.51 4.90
N ASN A 34 21.81 -12.47 5.57
CA ASN A 34 22.46 -13.68 6.07
C ASN A 34 22.22 -14.90 5.17
N LEU A 35 21.68 -14.71 3.96
CA LEU A 35 21.53 -15.77 2.98
C LEU A 35 22.89 -16.11 2.36
N ASP A 36 23.13 -17.39 2.11
CA ASP A 36 24.31 -17.86 1.42
C ASP A 36 24.17 -17.59 -0.08
N GLU A 37 25.09 -16.81 -0.65
CA GLU A 37 25.11 -16.49 -2.09
C GLU A 37 25.43 -17.71 -2.96
N ALA A 38 26.04 -18.76 -2.39
CA ALA A 38 26.31 -20.02 -3.09
C ALA A 38 25.12 -21.00 -3.08
N ASP A 39 24.06 -20.72 -2.32
CA ASP A 39 22.86 -21.55 -2.27
C ASP A 39 21.90 -21.21 -3.44
N GLU A 40 21.66 -22.19 -4.31
CA GLU A 40 20.80 -22.03 -5.50
C GLU A 40 19.30 -22.20 -5.20
N ARG A 41 18.92 -22.55 -3.96
CA ARG A 41 17.51 -22.75 -3.62
C ARG A 41 16.72 -21.44 -3.74
N PRO A 42 15.52 -21.45 -4.35
CA PRO A 42 14.72 -20.24 -4.49
C PRO A 42 14.25 -19.73 -3.12
N ILE A 43 14.39 -18.43 -2.90
CA ILE A 43 13.91 -17.75 -1.70
C ILE A 43 12.39 -17.61 -1.78
N ILE A 44 11.68 -17.96 -0.70
CA ILE A 44 10.23 -17.76 -0.57
C ILE A 44 10.00 -16.45 0.22
N PRO A 45 9.52 -15.37 -0.41
CA PRO A 45 9.36 -14.09 0.28
C PRO A 45 8.06 -14.05 1.08
N LEU A 46 8.16 -14.31 2.39
CA LEU A 46 7.01 -14.28 3.32
C LEU A 46 6.66 -12.89 3.86
N GLY A 47 7.49 -11.88 3.56
CA GLY A 47 7.33 -10.51 4.06
C GLY A 47 6.59 -9.55 3.12
N HIS A 48 6.11 -10.02 1.96
CA HIS A 48 5.38 -9.17 1.02
C HIS A 48 3.94 -8.95 1.50
N GLY A 49 3.63 -7.69 1.84
CA GLY A 49 2.25 -7.25 2.09
C GLY A 49 1.49 -6.85 0.82
N ASP A 50 2.20 -6.71 -0.31
CA ASP A 50 1.60 -6.42 -1.62
C ASP A 50 1.42 -7.73 -2.40
N PRO A 51 0.17 -8.18 -2.64
CA PRO A 51 -0.08 -9.41 -3.38
C PRO A 51 0.27 -9.27 -4.87
N SER A 52 0.33 -8.07 -5.44
CA SER A 52 0.57 -7.86 -6.87
C SER A 52 1.96 -8.30 -7.35
N VAL A 53 2.89 -8.51 -6.41
CA VAL A 53 4.22 -9.08 -6.67
C VAL A 53 4.13 -10.51 -7.22
N PHE A 54 3.07 -11.25 -6.90
CA PHE A 54 2.88 -12.60 -7.42
C PHE A 54 1.92 -12.58 -8.64
N PRO A 55 2.36 -13.05 -9.82
CA PRO A 55 1.55 -13.00 -11.04
C PRO A 55 0.20 -13.72 -10.97
N CYS A 56 0.02 -14.62 -10.01
CA CYS A 56 -1.24 -15.33 -9.78
C CYS A 56 -2.32 -14.47 -9.10
N PHE A 57 -1.94 -13.38 -8.42
CA PHE A 57 -2.89 -12.41 -7.86
C PHE A 57 -3.18 -11.31 -8.88
N ARG A 58 -4.00 -11.64 -9.88
CA ARG A 58 -4.51 -10.67 -10.85
C ARG A 58 -5.80 -10.03 -10.35
N THR A 59 -6.01 -8.77 -10.73
CA THR A 59 -7.33 -8.14 -10.59
C THR A 59 -8.36 -8.92 -11.40
N ALA A 60 -9.63 -8.85 -11.01
CA ALA A 60 -10.70 -9.50 -11.75
C ALA A 60 -10.95 -8.77 -13.08
N HIS A 61 -11.24 -9.49 -14.16
CA HIS A 61 -11.52 -8.91 -15.48
C HIS A 61 -12.63 -7.84 -15.44
N ILE A 62 -13.69 -8.07 -14.66
CA ILE A 62 -14.78 -7.09 -14.49
C ILE A 62 -14.29 -5.74 -13.92
N ALA A 63 -13.23 -5.76 -13.10
CA ALA A 63 -12.63 -4.54 -12.58
C ALA A 63 -11.76 -3.85 -13.63
N GLU A 64 -11.07 -4.62 -14.50
CA GLU A 64 -10.33 -4.08 -15.64
C GLU A 64 -11.27 -3.38 -16.63
N ASP A 65 -12.35 -4.07 -17.01
CA ASP A 65 -13.37 -3.55 -17.94
C ASP A 65 -14.02 -2.27 -17.38
N ALA A 66 -14.39 -2.26 -16.09
CA ALA A 66 -14.99 -1.09 -15.45
C ALA A 66 -14.05 0.14 -15.47
N VAL A 67 -12.73 -0.06 -15.38
CA VAL A 67 -11.75 1.04 -15.50
C VAL A 67 -11.70 1.57 -16.92
N VAL A 68 -11.71 0.68 -17.92
CA VAL A 68 -11.75 1.05 -19.35
C VAL A 68 -13.02 1.84 -19.66
N ASP A 69 -14.17 1.35 -19.24
CA ASP A 69 -15.46 2.01 -19.44
C ASP A 69 -15.51 3.39 -18.78
N ALA A 70 -15.03 3.50 -17.54
CA ALA A 70 -14.97 4.77 -16.83
C ALA A 70 -14.10 5.79 -17.57
N LEU A 71 -12.94 5.35 -18.08
CA LEU A 71 -12.02 6.19 -18.85
C LEU A 71 -12.63 6.64 -20.18
N GLN A 72 -13.19 5.71 -20.95
CA GLN A 72 -13.80 6.00 -22.26
C GLN A 72 -15.05 6.89 -22.13
N SER A 73 -15.77 6.79 -21.02
CA SER A 73 -16.97 7.60 -20.79
C SER A 73 -16.70 9.09 -20.60
N ALA A 74 -15.47 9.48 -20.25
CA ALA A 74 -15.08 10.84 -19.87
C ALA A 74 -15.90 11.48 -18.71
N ASN A 75 -16.75 10.70 -18.03
CA ASN A 75 -17.68 11.20 -17.01
C ASN A 75 -17.01 11.45 -15.64
N PHE A 76 -15.80 10.92 -15.43
CA PHE A 76 -15.12 10.90 -14.13
C PHE A 76 -13.79 11.66 -14.13
N ASN A 77 -13.62 12.64 -15.03
CA ASN A 77 -12.36 13.36 -15.22
C ASN A 77 -12.16 14.55 -14.27
N CYS A 78 -13.20 14.96 -13.55
CA CYS A 78 -13.18 16.08 -12.62
C CYS A 78 -12.99 15.62 -11.17
N TYR A 79 -12.74 16.58 -10.29
CA TYR A 79 -12.69 16.32 -8.85
C TYR A 79 -13.98 15.65 -8.35
N ALA A 80 -13.81 14.53 -7.65
CA ALA A 80 -14.88 13.92 -6.86
C ALA A 80 -15.16 14.75 -5.60
N PRO A 81 -16.36 14.65 -5.00
CA PRO A 81 -16.59 15.15 -3.65
C PRO A 81 -15.60 14.56 -2.64
N THR A 82 -15.34 15.25 -1.52
CA THR A 82 -14.39 14.83 -0.47
C THR A 82 -14.63 13.40 0.05
N ILE A 83 -15.88 12.94 0.00
CA ILE A 83 -16.30 11.60 0.43
C ILE A 83 -16.49 10.62 -0.74
N GLY A 84 -15.92 10.92 -1.91
CA GLY A 84 -16.06 10.14 -3.15
C GLY A 84 -17.36 10.43 -3.92
N ILE A 85 -17.62 9.65 -4.97
CA ILE A 85 -18.84 9.77 -5.79
C ILE A 85 -20.02 9.00 -5.17
N LEU A 86 -21.24 9.54 -5.31
CA LEU A 86 -22.45 8.93 -4.71
C LEU A 86 -22.73 7.50 -5.21
N PRO A 87 -22.59 7.17 -6.51
CA PRO A 87 -22.81 5.80 -7.00
C PRO A 87 -21.92 4.77 -6.29
N ALA A 88 -20.61 5.05 -6.16
CA ALA A 88 -19.66 4.17 -5.48
C ALA A 88 -20.01 3.95 -4.01
N ARG A 89 -20.45 5.00 -3.29
CA ARG A 89 -20.84 4.89 -1.88
C ARG A 89 -22.11 4.07 -1.65
N ARG A 90 -23.08 4.13 -2.57
CA ARG A 90 -24.36 3.42 -2.42
C ARG A 90 -24.24 1.93 -2.70
N TYR A 91 -23.30 1.52 -3.54
CA TYR A 91 -23.10 0.12 -3.93
C TYR A 91 -22.91 -0.82 -2.73
N PHE A 92 -22.09 -0.44 -1.74
CA PHE A 92 -21.82 -1.26 -0.56
C PHE A 92 -22.99 -1.40 0.42
N ARG A 93 -23.93 -0.45 0.44
CA ARG A 93 -25.08 -0.47 1.35
C ARG A 93 -26.20 -1.42 0.89
N ALA A 94 -26.16 -1.88 -0.36
CA ALA A 94 -27.30 -2.49 -1.01
C ALA A 94 -27.24 -4.03 -1.15
N LYS A 95 -26.27 -4.74 -0.54
CA LYS A 95 -26.29 -6.21 -0.60
C LYS A 95 -27.40 -6.75 0.32
N PRO A 96 -28.48 -7.38 -0.19
CA PRO A 96 -29.35 -8.17 0.64
C PRO A 96 -28.53 -9.35 1.20
N THR A 97 -28.69 -9.63 2.49
CA THR A 97 -28.22 -10.89 3.09
C THR A 97 -28.75 -12.05 2.23
N PRO A 98 -27.89 -12.97 1.74
CA PRO A 98 -28.38 -14.13 1.04
C PRO A 98 -29.24 -14.93 2.02
N SER A 99 -30.53 -15.08 1.72
CA SER A 99 -31.39 -16.02 2.44
C SER A 99 -30.83 -17.42 2.18
N LEU A 100 -30.35 -18.06 3.23
CA LEU A 100 -30.04 -19.48 3.22
C LEU A 100 -31.34 -20.24 2.88
N HIS A 101 -31.34 -20.90 1.73
CA HIS A 101 -32.27 -21.98 1.39
C HIS A 101 -31.49 -23.28 1.37
#